data_AF-A0A223N2E1-F1
#
_entry.id   AF-A0A223N2E1-F1
#
_cell.length_a   1.000
_cell.length_b   1.000
_cell.length_c   1.000
_cell.angle_alpha   90.00
_cell.angle_beta   90.00
_cell.angle_gamma   90.00
#
_symmetry.space_group_name_H-M   'P 1'
#
loop_
_entity.id
_entity.type
_entity.pdbx_description
1 polymer ?
#
loop_
_entity_poly.entity_id
_entity_poly.type
_entity_poly.pdbx_seq_one_letter_code
_entity_poly.pdbx_strand_id
1 'polypeptide(L)' 'MQLSEIVIPNTKDVPAKQHHNVKLREAYISEREQLEMTELELSRAKIMMIDSNGKLIRISLLLEH' A
#
# COMPACT_ATOMS: atom_id res chain seq x y z
N MET A 1 16.22 45.15 -31.92
CA MET A 1 15.53 43.93 -31.45
C MET A 1 16.61 43.02 -30.87
N GLN A 2 16.63 42.83 -29.54
CA GLN A 2 17.54 41.87 -28.91
C GLN A 2 16.92 40.48 -29.00
N LEU A 3 17.69 39.51 -29.49
CA LEU A 3 17.27 38.12 -29.59
C LEU A 3 17.30 37.52 -28.18
N SER A 4 16.19 36.94 -27.73
CA SER A 4 16.15 36.26 -26.43
C SER A 4 16.84 34.90 -26.54
N GLU A 5 17.81 34.65 -25.66
CA GLU A 5 18.46 33.35 -25.54
C GLU A 5 17.77 32.52 -24.45
N ILE A 6 17.59 31.22 -24.73
CA ILE A 6 17.05 30.26 -23.76
C ILE A 6 18.19 29.84 -22.84
N VAL A 7 18.14 30.28 -21.60
CA VAL A 7 19.07 29.84 -20.56
C VAL A 7 18.65 28.45 -20.11
N ILE A 8 19.38 27.43 -20.53
CA ILE A 8 19.21 26.06 -20.04
C ILE A 8 19.96 25.96 -18.71
N PRO A 9 19.28 25.68 -17.58
CA PRO A 9 19.95 25.50 -16.30
C PRO A 9 20.93 24.33 -16.40
N ASN A 10 22.21 24.60 -16.13
CA ASN A 10 23.24 23.57 -16.06
C ASN A 10 23.01 22.74 -14.79
N THR A 11 22.45 21.53 -14.93
CA THR A 11 22.08 20.62 -13.83
C THR A 11 23.29 19.95 -13.15
N LYS A 12 24.50 20.50 -13.31
CA LYS A 12 25.74 19.84 -12.87
C LYS A 12 25.97 19.86 -11.35
N ASP A 13 25.23 20.64 -10.57
CA ASP A 13 25.43 20.76 -9.13
C ASP A 13 24.17 20.49 -8.30
N VAL A 14 23.35 19.53 -8.71
CA VAL A 14 22.45 18.88 -7.76
C VAL A 14 23.22 17.70 -7.18
N PRO A 15 23.77 17.77 -5.95
CA PRO A 15 24.20 16.56 -5.28
C PRO A 15 22.96 15.68 -5.24
N ALA A 16 23.02 14.55 -5.95
CA ALA A 16 21.92 13.63 -6.08
C ALA A 16 21.41 13.34 -4.66
N LYS A 17 20.24 13.87 -4.31
CA LYS A 17 19.55 13.56 -3.05
C LYS A 17 19.04 12.11 -3.16
N GLN A 18 19.97 11.16 -3.21
CA GLN A 18 19.71 9.72 -3.33
C GLN A 18 19.14 9.13 -2.03
N HIS A 19 19.06 9.93 -0.95
CA HIS A 19 18.45 9.55 0.32
C HIS A 19 17.08 10.20 0.52
N HIS A 20 16.30 10.45 -0.53
CA HIS A 20 14.95 10.98 -0.32
C HIS A 20 14.06 9.89 0.28
N ASN A 21 14.02 9.88 1.62
CA ASN A 21 13.07 9.21 2.48
C ASN A 21 13.01 7.66 2.42
N VAL A 22 14.16 7.01 2.59
CA VAL A 22 14.24 5.56 2.86
C VAL A 22 13.26 5.13 3.96
N LYS A 23 13.17 5.92 5.05
CA LYS A 23 12.24 5.69 6.16
C LYS A 23 10.76 5.70 5.75
N LEU A 24 10.34 6.62 4.87
CA LEU A 24 8.95 6.64 4.40
C LEU A 24 8.67 5.46 3.46
N ARG A 25 9.65 5.08 2.65
CA ARG A 25 9.53 3.90 1.78
C ARG A 25 9.37 2.62 2.60
N GLU A 26 10.19 2.45 3.64
CA GLU A 26 10.10 1.31 4.56
C GLU A 26 8.76 1.32 5.32
N ALA A 27 8.34 2.47 5.85
CA ALA A 27 7.04 2.60 6.51
C ALA A 27 5.88 2.25 5.57
N TYR A 28 5.93 2.72 4.32
CA TYR A 28 4.91 2.38 3.31
C TYR A 28 4.87 0.87 3.00
N ILE A 29 6.03 0.23 2.84
CA ILE A 29 6.10 -1.21 2.56
C ILE A 29 5.51 -2.00 3.74
N SER A 30 5.93 -1.66 4.97
CA SER A 30 5.43 -2.29 6.19
C SER A 30 3.91 -2.16 6.33
N GLU A 31 3.37 -0.96 6.14
CA GLU A 31 1.93 -0.71 6.28
C GLU A 31 1.13 -1.47 5.21
N ARG A 32 1.66 -1.54 3.98
CA ARG A 32 1.03 -2.27 2.88
C ARG A 32 0.93 -3.77 3.18
N GLU A 33 2.00 -4.36 3.72
CA GLU A 33 2.03 -5.77 4.11
C GLU A 33 1.05 -6.07 5.26
N GLN A 34 0.96 -5.19 6.25
CA GLN A 34 -0.01 -5.33 7.35
C GLN A 34 -1.46 -5.23 6.87
N LEU A 35 -1.74 -4.30 5.95
CA LEU A 35 -3.08 -4.15 5.37
C LEU A 35 -3.49 -5.38 4.55
N GLU A 36 -2.58 -5.93 3.75
CA GLU A 36 -2.85 -7.15 2.98
C GLU A 36 -3.21 -8.33 3.91
N MET A 37 -2.47 -8.52 5.00
CA MET A 37 -2.79 -9.52 6.01
C MET A 37 -4.16 -9.29 6.64
N THR A 38 -4.45 -8.05 7.03
CA THR A 38 -5.73 -7.66 7.66
C THR A 38 -6.91 -7.91 6.72
N GLU A 39 -6.79 -7.59 5.43
CA GLU A 39 -7.85 -7.83 4.45
C GLU A 39 -8.14 -9.33 4.26
N LEU A 40 -7.09 -10.16 4.23
CA LEU A 40 -7.22 -11.61 4.15
C LEU A 40 -7.96 -12.17 5.37
N GLU A 41 -7.64 -11.71 6.57
CA GLU A 41 -8.30 -12.11 7.81
C GLU A 41 -9.76 -11.68 7.85
N LEU A 42 -10.06 -10.43 7.50
CA LEU A 42 -11.44 -9.92 7.43
C LEU A 42 -12.29 -10.68 6.41
N SER A 43 -11.70 -11.03 5.26
CA SER A 43 -12.37 -11.84 4.23
C SER A 43 -12.71 -13.24 4.75
N ARG A 44 -11.78 -13.91 5.44
CA ARG A 44 -12.02 -15.21 6.10
C ARG A 44 -13.08 -15.13 7.20
N ALA A 45 -13.11 -14.04 7.97
CA ALA A 45 -14.10 -13.82 9.03
C ALA A 45 -15.53 -13.59 8.51
N LYS A 46 -15.69 -13.36 7.21
CA LYS A 46 -16.96 -13.02 6.54
C LYS A 46 -17.63 -14.21 5.85
N ILE A 47 -17.06 -15.41 5.95
CA ILE A 47 -17.67 -16.61 5.36
C ILE A 47 -18.99 -16.93 6.08
N MET A 48 -20.08 -16.90 5.31
CA MET A 48 -21.44 -17.17 5.75
C MET A 48 -21.98 -18.38 4.99
N MET A 49 -22.54 -19.34 5.70
CA MET A 49 -23.21 -20.51 5.11
C MET A 49 -24.71 -20.40 5.28
N ILE A 50 -25.47 -20.92 4.31
CA ILE A 50 -26.94 -21.00 4.37
C ILE A 50 -27.31 -22.46 4.45
N ASP A 51 -28.06 -22.86 5.47
CA ASP A 51 -28.57 -24.24 5.58
C ASP A 51 -29.77 -24.48 4.66
N SER A 52 -30.23 -25.73 4.56
CA SER A 52 -31.37 -26.12 3.72
C SER A 52 -32.69 -25.43 4.10
N ASN A 53 -32.76 -24.83 5.30
CA ASN A 53 -33.93 -24.11 5.80
C ASN A 53 -33.76 -22.58 5.66
N GLY A 54 -32.69 -22.11 5.01
CA GLY A 54 -32.41 -20.69 4.80
C GLY A 54 -31.76 -19.98 5.99
N LYS A 55 -31.32 -20.70 7.03
CA LYS A 55 -30.68 -20.09 8.19
C LYS A 55 -29.23 -19.71 7.86
N LEU A 56 -28.88 -18.46 8.17
CA LEU A 56 -27.52 -17.95 8.08
C LEU A 56 -26.67 -18.49 9.24
N ILE A 57 -25.56 -19.13 8.92
CA ILE A 57 -24.56 -19.67 9.85
C ILE A 57 -23.24 -18.95 9.57
N ARG A 58 -22.77 -18.17 10.54
CA ARG A 58 -21.45 -17.53 10.46
C ARG A 58 -20.36 -18.55 10.76
N ILE A 59 -19.47 -18.80 9.80
CA ILE A 59 -18.31 -19.67 10.01
C ILE A 59 -17.14 -18.80 10.45
N SER A 60 -16.81 -18.86 11.73
CA SER A 60 -15.61 -18.22 12.25
C SER A 60 -14.44 -19.18 12.05
N LEU A 61 -13.65 -18.98 11.00
CA LEU A 61 -12.35 -19.62 10.87
C LEU A 61 -11.42 -18.93 11.87
N LEU A 62 -11.47 -19.36 13.14
CA LEU A 62 -10.45 -18.99 14.11
C LEU A 62 -9.14 -19.62 13.62
N LEU A 63 -8.33 -18.86 12.89
CA LEU A 63 -6.95 -19.22 12.69
C LEU A 63 -6.21 -18.78 13.95
N GLU A 64 -5.80 -19.75 14.75
CA GLU A 64 -4.69 -19.58 15.67
C GLU A 64 -3.42 -19.41 14.82
N HIS A 65 -3.07 -18.17 14.50
CA HIS A 65 -1.73 -17.78 14.07
C HIS A 65 -1.24 -16.67 14.98
#